data_AF-A0A356U6Z2-F1
#
_entry.id   AF-A0A356U6Z2-F1
#
_cell.length_a   1.000
_cell.length_b   1.000
_cell.length_c   1.000
_cell.angle_alpha   90.00
_cell.angle_beta   90.00
_cell.angle_gamma   90.00
#
_symmetry.space_group_name_H-M   'P 1'
#
loop_
_entity.id
_entity.type
_entity.pdbx_description
1 polymer ?
#
loop_
_entity_poly.entity_id
_entity_poly.type
_entity_poly.pdbx_seq_one_letter_code
_entity_poly.pdbx_strand_id
1 'polypeptide(L)' 'IRVHMKDIGHSIIGDKKYGAMTNPIGRLGLHAHILSFYHPVSGELMRFETEVPKKFSQLFK' A
#
# COMPACT_ATOMS: atom_id res chain seq x y z
N ILE A 1 2.88 9.03 -0.33
CA ILE A 1 1.87 8.30 0.48
C ILE A 1 2.20 8.34 1.97
N ARG A 2 3.20 7.61 2.47
CA ARG A 2 3.51 7.48 3.91
C ARG A 2 3.64 8.82 4.67
N VAL A 3 4.46 9.75 4.16
CA VAL A 3 4.64 11.07 4.78
C VAL A 3 3.35 11.90 4.72
N HIS A 4 2.68 11.96 3.56
CA HIS A 4 1.42 12.68 3.43
C HIS A 4 0.32 12.17 4.37
N MET A 5 0.22 10.85 4.54
CA MET A 5 -0.72 10.25 5.49
C MET A 5 -0.42 10.68 6.93
N LYS A 6 0.85 10.78 7.31
CA LYS A 6 1.27 11.36 8.60
C LYS A 6 0.93 12.85 8.68
N ASP A 7 1.20 13.63 7.63
CA ASP A 7 1.01 15.08 7.63
C ASP A 7 -0.47 15.45 7.86
N ILE A 8 -1.40 14.61 7.41
CA ILE A 8 -2.85 14.76 7.68
C ILE A 8 -3.32 14.08 8.98
N GLY A 9 -2.40 13.60 9.83
CA GLY A 9 -2.71 12.99 11.13
C GLY A 9 -3.13 11.52 11.10
N HIS A 10 -3.03 10.83 9.96
CA HIS A 10 -3.49 9.46 9.77
C HIS A 10 -2.35 8.53 9.33
N SER A 11 -1.32 8.38 10.15
CA SER A 11 -0.17 7.52 9.85
C SER A 11 -0.58 6.07 9.49
N ILE A 12 0.10 5.50 8.49
CA ILE A 12 -0.18 4.15 8.00
C ILE A 12 0.16 3.11 9.07
N ILE A 13 -0.72 2.14 9.29
CA ILE A 13 -0.49 1.05 10.24
C ILE A 13 0.80 0.27 9.95
N GLY A 14 1.55 -0.07 11.01
CA GLY A 14 2.87 -0.71 10.88
C GLY A 14 4.01 0.22 10.41
N ASP A 15 3.75 1.50 10.17
CA ASP A 15 4.78 2.49 9.79
C ASP A 15 5.51 3.08 11.01
N LYS A 16 6.47 2.32 11.55
CA LYS A 16 7.29 2.76 12.70
C LYS A 16 8.00 4.09 12.47
N LYS A 17 8.38 4.42 11.22
CA LYS A 17 9.10 5.65 10.89
C LYS A 17 8.20 6.88 10.95
N TYR A 18 6.94 6.75 10.55
CA TYR A 18 6.01 7.87 10.41
C TYR A 18 4.91 7.91 11.47
N GLY A 19 5.09 7.23 12.60
CA GLY A 19 4.27 7.45 13.80
C GLY A 19 3.20 6.39 14.08
N ALA A 20 3.24 5.24 13.41
CA ALA A 20 2.35 4.14 13.78
C ALA A 20 2.73 3.58 15.15
N MET A 21 1.77 3.58 16.09
CA MET A 21 1.98 3.02 17.43
C MET A 21 1.80 1.50 17.47
N THR A 22 1.08 0.93 16.50
CA THR A 22 0.74 -0.49 16.45
C THR A 22 1.15 -1.13 15.13
N ASN A 23 1.40 -2.45 15.16
CA ASN A 23 1.74 -3.25 13.99
C ASN A 23 1.06 -4.64 14.01
N PRO A 24 -0.28 -4.72 14.08
CA PRO A 24 -1.00 -5.99 14.15
C PRO A 24 -0.80 -6.90 12.93
N ILE A 25 -0.48 -6.33 11.76
CA ILE A 25 -0.24 -7.08 10.52
C ILE A 25 1.22 -7.52 10.33
N GLY A 26 2.13 -7.09 11.21
CA GLY A 26 3.56 -7.41 11.15
C GLY A 26 4.29 -6.86 9.92
N ARG A 27 3.71 -5.89 9.21
CA ARG A 27 4.26 -5.23 8.01
C ARG A 27 3.65 -3.86 7.83
N LEU A 28 4.18 -3.07 6.91
CA LEU A 28 3.52 -1.83 6.48
C LEU A 28 2.15 -2.15 5.83
N GLY A 29 1.10 -1.46 6.29
CA GLY A 29 -0.25 -1.51 5.72
C GLY A 29 -0.38 -0.75 4.40
N LEU A 30 0.58 -0.96 3.50
CA LEU A 30 0.64 -0.35 2.18
C LEU A 30 0.96 -1.44 1.15
N HIS A 31 0.18 -1.48 0.08
CA HIS A 31 0.30 -2.47 -0.99
C HIS A 31 -0.01 -1.80 -2.33
N ALA A 32 0.88 -2.00 -3.32
CA ALA A 32 0.64 -1.59 -4.69
C ALA A 32 -0.23 -2.65 -5.37
N HIS A 33 -1.53 -2.37 -5.49
CA HIS A 33 -2.50 -3.33 -6.03
C HIS A 33 -2.48 -3.41 -7.56
N ILE A 34 -2.31 -2.27 -8.23
CA ILE A 34 -2.31 -2.15 -9.69
C ILE A 34 -1.08 -1.35 -10.13
N LEU A 35 -0.43 -1.84 -11.19
CA LEU A 35 0.56 -1.09 -11.96
C LEU A 35 0.07 -1.02 -13.41
N SER A 36 -0.04 0.17 -13.97
CA SER A 36 -0.42 0.35 -15.37
C SER A 36 0.40 1.45 -16.02
N PHE A 37 0.86 1.18 -17.23
CA PHE A 37 1.67 2.09 -18.03
C PHE A 37 1.60 1.67 -19.50
N TYR A 38 1.92 2.60 -20.39
CA TYR A 38 2.12 2.29 -21.81
C TYR A 38 3.50 1.67 -22.01
N HIS A 39 3.57 0.51 -22.66
CA HIS A 39 4.82 -0.15 -22.95
C HIS A 39 5.70 0.79 -23.79
N PRO A 40 6.96 1.06 -23.38
CA PRO A 40 7.76 2.13 -23.97
C PRO A 40 8.16 1.91 -25.43
N VAL A 41 8.02 0.69 -25.95
CA VAL A 41 8.35 0.34 -27.34
C VAL A 41 7.10 0.08 -28.18
N SER A 42 6.20 -0.79 -27.71
CA SER A 42 5.00 -1.17 -28.47
C SER A 42 3.86 -0.15 -28.33
N GLY A 43 3.89 0.72 -27.32
CA GLY A 43 2.82 1.67 -27.04
C GLY A 43 1.53 1.02 -26.52
N GLU A 44 1.54 -0.28 -26.24
CA GLU A 44 0.38 -0.99 -25.73
C GLU A 44 0.13 -0.67 -24.26
N LEU A 45 -1.13 -0.56 -23.86
CA LEU A 45 -1.50 -0.39 -22.46
C LEU A 45 -1.24 -1.69 -21.69
N MET A 46 -0.27 -1.68 -20.79
CA MET A 46 -0.01 -2.78 -19.87
C MET A 46 -0.71 -2.53 -18.54
N ARG A 47 -1.29 -3.58 -17.97
CA ARG A 47 -1.89 -3.57 -16.64
C ARG A 47 -1.54 -4.85 -15.91
N PHE A 48 -0.97 -4.67 -14.72
CA PHE A 48 -0.62 -5.75 -13.81
C PHE A 48 -1.38 -5.53 -12.51
N GLU A 49 -1.94 -6.60 -11.96
CA GLU A 49 -2.76 -6.55 -10.76
C GLU A 49 -2.38 -7.70 -9.83
N THR A 50 -2.38 -7.44 -8.53
CA THR A 50 -2.11 -8.45 -7.50
C THR A 50 -3.17 -8.39 -6.41
N GLU A 51 -3.61 -9.54 -5.91
CA GLU A 51 -4.58 -9.60 -4.81
C GLU A 51 -4.09 -8.88 -3.55
N VAL A 52 -5.04 -8.31 -2.81
CA VAL A 52 -4.74 -7.69 -1.51
C VAL A 52 -4.19 -8.76 -0.55
N PRO A 53 -3.08 -8.50 0.17
CA PRO A 53 -2.52 -9.47 1.10
C PRO A 53 -3.54 -9.89 2.16
N LYS A 54 -3.73 -11.21 2.36
CA LYS A 54 -4.69 -11.77 3.34
C LYS A 54 -4.59 -11.17 4.74
N LYS A 55 -3.38 -10.76 5.17
CA LYS A 55 -3.14 -10.10 6.46
C LYS A 55 -3.89 -8.77 6.62
N PHE A 56 -4.22 -8.08 5.52
CA PHE A 56 -4.93 -6.80 5.57
C PHE A 56 -6.41 -7.03 5.92
N SER A 57 -7.01 -8.07 5.34
CA SER A 57 -8.40 -8.44 5.62
C SER A 57 -8.60 -8.90 7.06
N GLN A 58 -7.57 -9.45 7.73
CA GLN A 58 -7.66 -9.87 9.14
C GLN A 58 -7.93 -8.71 10.13
N LEU A 59 -7.78 -7.46 9.71
CA LEU A 59 -8.06 -6.29 10.54
C LEU A 59 -9.55 -5.90 10.57
N PHE A 60 -10.33 -6.35 9.59
CA PHE A 60 -11.72 -5.98 9.43
C PHE A 60 -12.59 -7.21 9.69
N LYS A 61 -13.56 -7.07 10.60
CA LYS A 61 -14.57 -8.10 10.88
C LYS A 61 -15.82 -7.82 10.05
#